data_AF-A0A930DNJ8-F1
#
_entry.id   AF-A0A930DNJ8-F1
#
_cell.length_a   1.000
_cell.length_b   1.000
_cell.length_c   1.000
_cell.angle_alpha   90.00
_cell.angle_beta   90.00
_cell.angle_gamma   90.00
#
_symmetry.space_group_name_H-M   'P 1'
#
loop_
_entity.id
_entity.type
_entity.pdbx_description
1 polymer ?
#
loop_
_entity_poly.entity_id
_entity_poly.type
_entity_poly.pdbx_seq_one_letter_code
_entity_poly.pdbx_strand_id
1 'polypeptide(L)'
;MKKRIMAVALAGMMALSLAACGGSSAKSEGTTAAAGSSAAEAKSDSGEKKSDGEGKNINVIAKGFQHQFWKAVEKGAMQAGKEYGVEVSFQGPDNESAIAQQVEYLDAAIAQQPTAICLAALDTQAAIGSIQNAMDKGIPIIGFDSGVPDAPKGAIKANASTNNYEAGKLAAKETYALIKDKIDGASETVRIGVVAQESNSQSIVERTKG
;
A
#
# COMPACT_ATOMS: atom_id res chain seq x y z
N MET A 1 13.66 -45.11 9.90
CA MET A 1 14.97 -45.28 10.56
C MET A 1 16.06 -45.39 9.49
N LYS A 2 17.22 -44.75 9.72
CA LYS A 2 18.40 -44.67 8.83
C LYS A 2 18.30 -43.64 7.69
N LYS A 3 18.61 -42.38 8.03
CA LYS A 3 19.38 -41.39 7.24
C LYS A 3 19.45 -40.05 8.00
N ARG A 4 19.97 -40.15 9.22
CA ARG A 4 20.58 -39.08 10.01
C ARG A 4 21.99 -39.59 10.31
N ILE A 5 22.97 -38.69 10.42
CA ILE A 5 24.42 -38.91 10.53
C ILE A 5 25.13 -38.73 9.18
N MET A 6 25.50 -37.48 8.88
CA MET A 6 26.90 -37.13 8.63
C MET A 6 27.08 -35.68 9.05
N ALA A 7 27.94 -35.50 10.02
CA ALA A 7 28.25 -34.25 10.69
C ALA A 7 29.75 -33.99 10.50
N VAL A 8 30.12 -32.71 10.59
CA VAL A 8 31.44 -32.21 11.01
C VAL A 8 32.61 -32.41 10.05
N ALA A 9 33.09 -31.31 9.46
CA ALA A 9 34.48 -30.87 9.58
C ALA A 9 34.68 -29.56 8.80
N LEU A 10 34.93 -28.45 9.51
CA LEU A 10 35.93 -27.41 9.21
C LEU A 10 35.62 -26.15 10.03
N ALA A 11 36.15 -26.15 11.23
CA ALA A 11 36.43 -24.94 12.00
C ALA A 11 37.92 -24.60 11.80
N GLY A 12 38.27 -23.32 11.66
CA GLY A 12 39.60 -22.83 11.97
C GLY A 12 40.11 -21.65 11.12
N MET A 13 40.61 -20.63 11.83
CA MET A 13 41.46 -19.49 11.41
C MET A 13 40.73 -18.30 10.76
N MET A 14 40.91 -17.03 11.12
CA MET A 14 41.72 -16.23 12.08
C MET A 14 41.03 -14.82 12.04
N ALA A 15 40.61 -14.16 13.11
CA ALA A 15 41.36 -13.31 14.06
C ALA A 15 42.37 -12.30 13.46
N LEU A 16 42.23 -11.03 13.90
CA LEU A 16 43.12 -9.82 13.74
C LEU A 16 42.87 -8.99 12.46
N SER A 17 42.77 -7.66 12.44
CA SER A 17 43.09 -6.57 13.39
C SER A 17 42.54 -5.24 12.80
N LEU A 18 41.81 -4.41 13.53
CA LEU A 18 42.25 -3.15 14.19
C LEU A 18 43.06 -2.16 13.34
N ALA A 19 42.40 -1.03 13.03
CA ALA A 19 42.84 0.36 13.04
C ALA A 19 44.24 0.74 12.50
N ALA A 20 44.25 1.60 11.47
CA ALA A 20 45.29 2.62 11.29
C ALA A 20 44.73 3.84 10.52
N CYS A 21 44.45 4.92 11.26
CA CYS A 21 44.48 6.29 10.73
C CYS A 21 45.94 6.69 10.50
N GLY A 22 46.20 7.57 9.52
CA GLY A 22 47.42 8.40 9.57
C GLY A 22 48.01 8.86 8.24
N GLY A 23 47.44 9.93 7.70
CA GLY A 23 48.05 11.05 6.94
C GLY A 23 49.34 10.90 6.13
N SER A 24 49.30 11.42 4.91
CA SER A 24 50.24 12.49 4.53
C SER A 24 49.72 13.31 3.34
N SER A 25 49.89 14.62 3.44
CA SER A 25 49.49 15.64 2.46
C SER A 25 50.50 15.74 1.32
N ALA A 26 50.02 15.93 0.08
CA ALA A 26 50.77 16.66 -0.95
C ALA A 26 49.79 17.35 -1.91
N LYS A 27 50.04 18.64 -2.11
CA LYS A 27 49.27 19.66 -2.80
C LYS A 27 49.70 19.74 -4.27
N SER A 28 48.76 19.94 -5.20
CA SER A 28 49.02 20.74 -6.42
C SER A 28 47.74 21.40 -6.91
N GLU A 29 47.79 22.72 -6.94
CA GLU A 29 46.95 23.70 -7.68
C GLU A 29 47.03 23.40 -9.20
N GLY A 30 46.18 23.84 -10.14
CA GLY A 30 45.00 24.72 -10.25
C GLY A 30 44.35 24.34 -11.62
N THR A 31 43.10 24.64 -11.96
CA THR A 31 42.60 25.98 -12.34
C THR A 31 41.11 25.86 -12.67
N THR A 32 40.42 26.95 -12.35
CA THR A 32 39.02 27.34 -12.51
C THR A 32 38.31 27.03 -13.83
N ALA A 33 37.04 26.62 -13.73
CA ALA A 33 35.94 27.20 -14.52
C ALA A 33 34.60 26.98 -13.79
N ALA A 34 33.96 28.07 -13.39
CA ALA A 34 32.63 28.10 -12.81
C ALA A 34 31.61 28.58 -13.86
N ALA A 35 30.50 27.84 -13.99
CA ALA A 35 29.17 28.28 -14.41
C ALA A 35 28.26 27.05 -14.17
N GLY A 36 27.30 27.02 -13.25
CA GLY A 36 26.32 28.04 -12.93
C GLY A 36 24.96 27.54 -13.42
N SER A 37 24.27 26.73 -12.61
CA SER A 37 22.81 26.57 -12.75
C SER A 37 22.20 26.32 -11.38
N SER A 38 21.32 27.25 -11.03
CA SER A 38 20.67 27.46 -9.75
C SER A 38 19.75 26.30 -9.37
N ALA A 39 20.13 25.50 -8.39
CA ALA A 39 19.18 24.71 -7.63
C ALA A 39 18.42 25.67 -6.70
N ALA A 40 17.18 25.99 -7.07
CA ALA A 40 16.27 26.68 -6.18
C ALA A 40 15.99 25.74 -4.98
N GLU A 41 16.64 26.03 -3.85
CA GLU A 41 16.28 25.48 -2.56
C GLU A 41 14.85 25.92 -2.24
N ALA A 42 13.89 25.03 -2.46
CA ALA A 42 12.60 25.11 -1.81
C ALA A 42 12.87 24.96 -0.31
N LYS A 43 12.86 26.08 0.41
CA LYS A 43 12.76 26.11 1.87
C LYS A 43 11.60 25.21 2.27
N SER A 44 11.91 24.01 2.73
CA SER A 44 10.98 23.20 3.51
C SER A 44 10.75 23.97 4.79
N ASP A 45 9.63 24.69 4.83
CA ASP A 45 9.05 25.20 6.06
C ASP A 45 8.74 23.99 6.96
N SER A 46 9.74 23.57 7.74
CA SER A 46 9.56 22.65 8.87
C SER A 46 8.93 23.44 10.02
N GLY A 47 7.75 24.00 9.77
CA GLY A 47 6.84 24.34 10.84
C GLY A 47 6.42 23.01 11.46
N GLU A 48 6.82 22.76 12.70
CA GLU A 48 6.22 21.71 13.52
C GLU A 48 4.71 21.94 13.53
N LYS A 49 4.03 21.20 12.66
CA LYS A 49 2.58 21.14 12.61
C LYS A 49 2.18 20.55 13.95
N LYS A 50 1.55 21.35 14.81
CA LYS A 50 0.93 20.84 16.04
C LYS A 50 0.07 19.64 15.65
N SER A 51 0.41 18.48 16.21
CA SER A 51 -0.36 17.26 16.06
C SER A 51 -1.68 17.44 16.80
N ASP A 52 -2.78 17.62 16.07
CA ASP A 52 -4.14 17.55 16.62
C ASP A 52 -4.60 16.08 16.79
N GLY A 53 -3.67 15.13 16.71
CA GLY A 53 -3.92 13.69 16.68
C GLY A 53 -3.69 12.96 18.00
N GLU A 54 -3.08 13.62 18.98
CA GLU A 54 -2.71 12.99 20.25
C GLU A 54 -3.94 12.38 20.95
N GLY A 55 -3.82 11.11 21.35
CA GLY A 55 -4.91 10.34 21.95
C GLY A 55 -5.94 9.76 20.97
N LYS A 56 -5.80 10.01 19.65
CA LYS A 56 -6.62 9.35 18.62
C LYS A 56 -5.97 8.04 18.20
N ASN A 57 -6.81 7.06 17.91
CA ASN A 57 -6.43 5.75 17.40
C ASN A 57 -7.24 5.39 16.14
N ILE A 58 -6.54 4.86 15.13
CA ILE A 58 -7.13 4.43 13.87
C ILE A 58 -6.74 2.98 13.61
N ASN A 59 -7.73 2.11 13.42
CA ASN A 59 -7.51 0.76 12.94
C ASN A 59 -7.65 0.70 11.42
N VAL A 60 -6.63 0.21 10.72
CA VAL A 60 -6.66 -0.02 9.28
C VAL A 60 -6.86 -1.51 9.03
N ILE A 61 -7.98 -1.86 8.42
CA ILE A 61 -8.36 -3.22 8.03
C ILE A 61 -8.22 -3.35 6.51
N ALA A 62 -7.10 -3.89 6.08
CA ALA A 62 -6.70 -4.14 4.69
C ALA A 62 -7.14 -5.52 4.20
N LYS A 63 -6.85 -5.83 2.93
CA LYS A 63 -7.17 -7.14 2.30
C LYS A 63 -6.15 -8.25 2.60
N GLY A 64 -5.05 -7.92 3.27
CA GLY A 64 -4.06 -8.90 3.71
C GLY A 64 -2.63 -8.42 3.55
N PHE A 65 -1.69 -9.37 3.49
CA PHE A 65 -0.26 -9.09 3.35
C PHE A 65 0.43 -9.91 2.26
N GLN A 66 -0.33 -10.69 1.49
CA GLN A 66 0.20 -11.56 0.45
C GLN A 66 0.93 -10.79 -0.66
N HIS A 67 0.46 -9.56 -0.96
CA HIS A 67 1.02 -8.70 -2.00
C HIS A 67 1.89 -7.60 -1.39
N GLN A 68 3.04 -7.30 -2.03
CA GLN A 68 3.92 -6.19 -1.63
C GLN A 68 3.22 -4.83 -1.65
N PHE A 69 2.14 -4.70 -2.43
CA PHE A 69 1.23 -3.57 -2.39
C PHE A 69 0.80 -3.23 -0.96
N TRP A 70 0.32 -4.21 -0.19
CA TRP A 70 -0.17 -3.99 1.17
C TRP A 70 0.94 -3.59 2.14
N LYS A 71 2.19 -4.00 1.89
CA LYS A 71 3.36 -3.53 2.66
C LYS A 71 3.69 -2.06 2.41
N ALA A 72 3.52 -1.60 1.16
CA ALA A 72 3.66 -0.19 0.85
C ALA A 72 2.54 0.64 1.48
N VAL A 73 1.30 0.13 1.46
CA VAL A 73 0.15 0.77 2.10
C VAL A 73 0.32 0.85 3.62
N GLU A 74 0.76 -0.24 4.27
CA GLU A 74 1.11 -0.28 5.69
C GLU A 74 2.14 0.81 6.02
N LYS A 75 3.25 0.88 5.26
CA LYS A 75 4.27 1.92 5.46
C LYS A 75 3.69 3.34 5.35
N GLY A 76 2.84 3.60 4.37
CA GLY A 76 2.19 4.90 4.20
C GLY A 76 1.25 5.26 5.36
N ALA A 77 0.43 4.31 5.81
CA ALA A 77 -0.47 4.49 6.95
C ALA A 77 0.30 4.77 8.25
N MET A 78 1.36 4.00 8.52
CA MET A 78 2.19 4.21 9.71
C MET A 78 2.97 5.54 9.65
N GLN A 79 3.40 5.96 8.46
CA GLN A 79 4.03 7.26 8.27
C GLN A 79 3.05 8.41 8.56
N ALA A 80 1.82 8.33 8.05
CA ALA A 80 0.78 9.31 8.35
C ALA A 80 0.46 9.35 9.86
N GLY A 81 0.36 8.19 10.52
CA GLY A 81 0.17 8.12 11.98
C GLY A 81 1.23 8.92 12.73
N LYS A 82 2.52 8.77 12.36
CA LYS A 82 3.61 9.56 12.95
C LYS A 82 3.51 11.06 12.65
N GLU A 83 3.21 11.42 11.41
CA GLU A 83 3.09 12.82 10.98
C GLU A 83 1.96 13.55 11.72
N TYR A 84 0.84 12.87 11.95
CA TYR A 84 -0.32 13.45 12.61
C TYR A 84 -0.36 13.19 14.13
N GLY A 85 0.57 12.40 14.67
CA GLY A 85 0.59 11.98 16.09
C GLY A 85 -0.60 11.12 16.49
N VAL A 86 -1.10 10.29 15.57
CA VAL A 86 -2.22 9.35 15.77
C VAL A 86 -1.67 7.94 15.90
N GLU A 87 -2.21 7.16 16.83
CA GLU A 87 -1.89 5.73 16.90
C GLU A 87 -2.56 4.98 15.74
N VAL A 88 -1.78 4.28 14.93
CA VAL A 88 -2.28 3.51 13.79
C VAL A 88 -1.96 2.04 14.02
N SER A 89 -2.96 1.19 13.89
CA SER A 89 -2.78 -0.25 13.72
C SER A 89 -3.12 -0.66 12.30
N PHE A 90 -2.45 -1.70 11.81
CA PHE A 90 -2.66 -2.22 10.46
C PHE A 90 -2.84 -3.74 10.54
N GLN A 91 -3.99 -4.22 10.07
CA GLN A 91 -4.34 -5.63 10.05
C GLN A 91 -4.93 -6.00 8.69
N GLY A 92 -4.83 -7.27 8.35
CA GLY A 92 -5.43 -7.85 7.17
C GLY A 92 -5.36 -9.38 7.27
N PRO A 93 -6.29 -10.10 6.63
CA PRO A 93 -6.32 -11.55 6.67
C PRO A 93 -5.11 -12.18 5.96
N ASP A 94 -4.97 -13.50 6.09
CA ASP A 94 -3.84 -14.26 5.53
C ASP A 94 -3.77 -14.14 3.99
N ASN A 95 -4.91 -14.01 3.34
CA ASN A 95 -5.04 -13.81 1.89
C ASN A 95 -6.40 -13.19 1.53
N GLU A 96 -6.56 -12.78 0.27
CA GLU A 96 -7.76 -12.05 -0.18
C GLU A 96 -9.01 -12.94 -0.33
N SER A 97 -8.90 -14.25 -0.14
CA SER A 97 -10.06 -15.15 -0.06
C SER A 97 -10.54 -15.39 1.38
N ALA A 98 -9.79 -14.97 2.40
CA ALA A 98 -10.12 -15.17 3.81
C ALA A 98 -11.09 -14.10 4.34
N ILE A 99 -12.27 -14.03 3.73
CA ILE A 99 -13.33 -13.04 4.03
C ILE A 99 -13.76 -13.08 5.50
N ALA A 100 -14.03 -14.27 6.05
CA ALA A 100 -14.47 -14.42 7.44
C ALA A 100 -13.45 -13.87 8.44
N GLN A 101 -12.16 -14.09 8.19
CA GLN A 101 -11.08 -13.57 9.02
C GLN A 101 -11.01 -12.03 8.98
N GLN A 102 -11.26 -11.41 7.81
CA GLN A 102 -11.34 -9.95 7.75
C GLN A 102 -12.53 -9.41 8.55
N VAL A 103 -13.68 -10.09 8.52
CA VAL A 103 -14.86 -9.72 9.32
C VAL A 103 -14.55 -9.82 10.81
N GLU A 104 -13.88 -10.89 11.25
CA GLU A 104 -13.43 -11.03 12.65
C GLU A 104 -12.48 -9.90 13.08
N TYR A 105 -11.55 -9.49 12.22
CA TYR A 105 -10.66 -8.35 12.49
C TYR A 105 -11.40 -7.02 12.54
N LEU A 106 -12.40 -6.83 11.68
CA LEU A 106 -13.26 -5.65 11.72
C LEU A 106 -14.07 -5.60 13.03
N ASP A 107 -14.67 -6.71 13.46
CA ASP A 107 -15.41 -6.79 14.72
C ASP A 107 -14.50 -6.53 15.93
N ALA A 108 -13.29 -7.09 15.92
CA ALA A 108 -12.29 -6.85 16.96
C ALA A 108 -11.85 -5.37 17.01
N ALA A 109 -11.68 -4.73 15.85
CA ALA A 109 -11.39 -3.29 15.79
C ALA A 109 -12.57 -2.46 16.33
N ILE A 110 -13.81 -2.78 15.95
CA ILE A 110 -15.02 -2.10 16.46
C ILE A 110 -15.15 -2.25 17.98
N ALA A 111 -14.77 -3.40 18.54
CA ALA A 111 -14.79 -3.64 19.98
C ALA A 111 -13.80 -2.74 20.76
N GLN A 112 -12.69 -2.34 20.13
CA GLN A 112 -11.71 -1.41 20.71
C GLN A 112 -12.20 0.05 20.78
N GLN A 113 -13.34 0.36 20.13
CA GLN A 113 -13.92 1.71 20.05
C GLN A 113 -12.91 2.77 19.57
N PRO A 114 -12.26 2.57 18.40
CA PRO A 114 -11.31 3.53 17.90
C PRO A 114 -11.96 4.83 17.45
N THR A 115 -11.13 5.85 17.27
CA THR A 115 -11.54 7.14 16.73
C THR A 115 -12.10 6.99 15.31
N ALA A 116 -11.52 6.10 14.49
CA ALA A 116 -12.00 5.76 13.16
C ALA A 116 -11.49 4.39 12.71
N ILE A 117 -12.15 3.80 11.71
CA ILE A 117 -11.68 2.59 11.03
C ILE A 117 -11.45 2.91 9.55
N CYS A 118 -10.30 2.51 9.01
CA CYS A 118 -10.08 2.48 7.57
C CYS A 118 -10.35 1.05 7.06
N LEU A 119 -11.19 0.88 6.04
CA LEU A 119 -11.60 -0.44 5.54
C LEU A 119 -11.46 -0.56 4.02
N ALA A 120 -10.76 -1.60 3.58
CA ALA A 120 -10.77 -2.09 2.21
C ALA A 120 -11.44 -3.47 2.22
N ALA A 121 -12.73 -3.53 1.89
CA ALA A 121 -13.52 -4.74 2.07
C ALA A 121 -13.17 -5.80 1.01
N LEU A 122 -12.95 -7.04 1.47
CA LEU A 122 -12.92 -8.22 0.59
C LEU A 122 -14.32 -8.51 0.03
N ASP A 123 -15.32 -8.44 0.90
CA ASP A 123 -16.73 -8.61 0.56
C ASP A 123 -17.59 -7.73 1.47
N THR A 124 -18.24 -6.70 0.91
CA THR A 124 -19.09 -5.81 1.70
C THR A 124 -20.30 -6.54 2.27
N GLN A 125 -20.92 -7.45 1.52
CA GLN A 125 -22.15 -8.12 1.95
C GLN A 125 -21.89 -8.98 3.18
N ALA A 126 -20.76 -9.69 3.21
CA ALA A 126 -20.31 -10.43 4.38
C ALA A 126 -20.06 -9.52 5.60
N ALA A 127 -19.60 -8.29 5.37
CA ALA A 127 -19.28 -7.32 6.41
C ALA A 127 -20.44 -6.40 6.83
N ILE A 128 -21.64 -6.50 6.22
CA ILE A 128 -22.77 -5.58 6.49
C ILE A 128 -23.11 -5.49 7.98
N GLY A 129 -23.15 -6.63 8.68
CA GLY A 129 -23.46 -6.67 10.12
C GLY A 129 -22.45 -5.86 10.94
N SER A 130 -21.15 -6.06 10.69
CA SER A 130 -20.07 -5.33 11.34
C SER A 130 -20.08 -3.84 10.98
N ILE A 131 -20.35 -3.50 9.72
CA ILE A 131 -20.47 -2.11 9.27
C ILE A 131 -21.63 -1.41 9.99
N GLN A 132 -22.78 -2.06 10.13
CA GLN A 132 -23.90 -1.51 10.88
C GLN A 132 -23.57 -1.34 12.36
N ASN A 133 -22.90 -2.31 12.99
CA ASN A 133 -22.43 -2.20 14.37
C ASN A 133 -21.48 -1.01 14.58
N ALA A 134 -20.57 -0.75 13.63
CA ALA A 134 -19.71 0.43 13.67
C ALA A 134 -20.54 1.74 13.60
N MET A 135 -21.54 1.79 12.72
CA MET A 135 -22.46 2.92 12.62
C MET A 135 -23.23 3.16 13.93
N ASP A 136 -23.78 2.09 14.52
CA ASP A 136 -24.56 2.17 15.76
C ASP A 136 -23.70 2.67 16.94
N LYS A 137 -22.41 2.35 16.93
CA LYS A 137 -21.41 2.86 17.89
C LYS A 137 -20.86 4.25 17.55
N GLY A 138 -21.27 4.85 16.43
CA GLY A 138 -20.79 6.15 15.98
C GLY A 138 -19.32 6.15 15.50
N ILE A 139 -18.75 4.99 15.20
CA ILE A 139 -17.36 4.88 14.72
C ILE A 139 -17.34 5.16 13.21
N PRO A 140 -16.69 6.24 12.73
CA PRO A 140 -16.64 6.56 11.31
C PRO A 140 -15.76 5.56 10.56
N ILE A 141 -16.27 5.04 9.44
CA ILE A 141 -15.51 4.21 8.51
C ILE A 141 -15.06 5.04 7.30
N ILE A 142 -13.77 4.95 6.97
CA ILE A 142 -13.15 5.52 5.76
C ILE A 142 -12.77 4.37 4.82
N GLY A 143 -13.31 4.37 3.60
CA GLY A 143 -12.94 3.41 2.58
C GLY A 143 -11.54 3.69 2.01
N PHE A 144 -10.83 2.67 1.56
CA PHE A 144 -9.63 2.84 0.75
C PHE A 144 -9.40 1.67 -0.21
N ASP A 145 -8.49 1.83 -1.19
CA ASP A 145 -8.22 0.86 -2.26
C ASP A 145 -9.47 0.53 -3.11
N SER A 146 -10.13 -0.61 -2.88
CA SER A 146 -11.43 -0.95 -3.47
C SER A 146 -12.61 -0.26 -2.77
N GLY A 147 -12.37 0.34 -1.61
CA GLY A 147 -13.39 0.87 -0.73
C GLY A 147 -14.28 -0.21 -0.13
N VAL A 148 -15.54 0.17 0.14
CA VAL A 148 -16.58 -0.69 0.71
C VAL A 148 -17.84 -0.53 -0.15
N PRO A 149 -17.85 -1.14 -1.35
CA PRO A 149 -18.91 -0.94 -2.32
C PRO A 149 -20.25 -1.47 -1.82
N ASP A 150 -21.35 -0.83 -2.22
CA ASP A 150 -22.71 -1.19 -1.81
C ASP A 150 -22.96 -1.16 -0.28
N ALA A 151 -22.09 -0.49 0.47
CA ALA A 151 -22.31 -0.25 1.90
C ALA A 151 -23.59 0.57 2.14
N PRO A 152 -24.25 0.40 3.29
CA PRO A 152 -25.42 1.21 3.65
C PRO A 152 -25.14 2.71 3.53
N LYS A 153 -26.14 3.46 3.09
CA LYS A 153 -26.01 4.91 2.90
C LYS A 153 -25.54 5.57 4.19
N GLY A 154 -24.44 6.32 4.11
CA GLY A 154 -23.87 7.05 5.24
C GLY A 154 -22.94 6.22 6.13
N ALA A 155 -22.75 4.92 5.86
CA ALA A 155 -21.77 4.08 6.56
C ALA A 155 -20.33 4.55 6.32
N ILE A 156 -20.01 4.86 5.07
CA ILE A 156 -18.67 5.26 4.63
C ILE A 156 -18.61 6.78 4.52
N LYS A 157 -17.70 7.42 5.26
CA LYS A 157 -17.62 8.90 5.35
C LYS A 157 -16.75 9.52 4.26
N ALA A 158 -15.74 8.79 3.79
CA ALA A 158 -14.89 9.17 2.67
C ALA A 158 -14.25 7.93 2.05
N ASN A 159 -13.68 8.06 0.85
CA ASN A 159 -12.94 7.00 0.19
C ASN A 159 -11.61 7.53 -0.38
N ALA A 160 -10.51 6.84 -0.08
CA ALA A 160 -9.19 7.12 -0.64
C ALA A 160 -8.78 5.99 -1.60
N SER A 161 -9.08 6.15 -2.89
CA SER A 161 -8.93 5.10 -3.89
C SER A 161 -8.38 5.62 -5.21
N THR A 162 -7.91 4.70 -6.05
CA THR A 162 -7.60 5.00 -7.45
C THR A 162 -8.90 5.22 -8.22
N ASN A 163 -8.91 6.16 -9.18
CA ASN A 163 -9.97 6.19 -10.19
C ASN A 163 -9.73 5.05 -11.18
N ASN A 164 -10.34 3.90 -10.90
CA ASN A 164 -10.05 2.65 -11.60
C ASN A 164 -10.57 2.64 -13.03
N TYR A 165 -11.69 3.31 -13.32
CA TYR A 165 -12.19 3.45 -14.69
C TYR A 165 -11.21 4.24 -15.55
N GLU A 166 -10.73 5.39 -15.08
CA GLU A 166 -9.73 6.17 -15.83
C GLU A 166 -8.39 5.43 -15.93
N ALA A 167 -8.02 4.62 -14.94
CA ALA A 167 -6.84 3.76 -15.02
C ALA A 167 -6.97 2.67 -16.11
N GLY A 168 -8.14 2.02 -16.20
CA GLY A 168 -8.47 1.04 -17.25
C GLY A 168 -8.43 1.67 -18.64
N LYS A 169 -9.11 2.81 -18.79
CA LYS A 169 -9.14 3.60 -20.02
C LYS A 169 -7.74 4.05 -20.46
N LEU A 170 -6.90 4.47 -19.52
CA LEU A 170 -5.50 4.79 -19.82
C LEU A 170 -4.74 3.55 -20.31
N ALA A 171 -4.89 2.40 -19.64
CA ALA A 171 -4.26 1.15 -20.06
C ALA A 171 -4.73 0.73 -21.47
N ALA A 172 -6.03 0.84 -21.77
CA ALA A 172 -6.59 0.55 -23.09
C ALA A 172 -6.02 1.49 -24.17
N LYS A 173 -5.95 2.80 -23.88
CA LYS A 173 -5.39 3.80 -24.79
C LYS A 173 -3.92 3.53 -25.12
N GLU A 174 -3.09 3.30 -24.10
CA GLU A 174 -1.67 3.03 -24.30
C GLU A 174 -1.45 1.67 -24.98
N THR A 175 -2.26 0.65 -24.65
CA THR A 175 -2.21 -0.64 -25.34
C THR A 175 -2.54 -0.48 -26.83
N TYR A 176 -3.61 0.26 -27.16
CA TYR A 176 -3.97 0.53 -28.56
C TYR A 176 -2.82 1.21 -29.32
N ALA A 177 -2.17 2.22 -28.73
CA ALA A 177 -1.03 2.89 -29.35
C ALA A 177 0.11 1.93 -29.74
N LEU A 178 0.32 0.88 -28.93
CA LEU A 178 1.35 -0.15 -29.16
C LEU A 178 0.94 -1.21 -30.20
N ILE A 179 -0.35 -1.44 -30.41
CA ILE A 179 -0.84 -2.54 -31.27
C ILE A 179 -1.63 -2.07 -32.50
N LYS A 180 -1.85 -0.76 -32.69
CA LYS A 180 -2.69 -0.22 -33.78
C LYS A 180 -2.28 -0.74 -35.16
N ASP A 181 -0.99 -0.85 -35.45
CA ASP A 181 -0.51 -1.31 -36.76
C ASP A 181 -0.87 -2.80 -37.01
N LYS A 182 -0.96 -3.60 -35.94
CA LYS A 182 -1.42 -5.00 -36.02
C LYS A 182 -2.94 -5.10 -36.18
N ILE A 183 -3.68 -4.15 -35.62
CA ILE A 183 -5.14 -4.05 -35.78
C ILE A 183 -5.45 -3.63 -37.22
N ASP A 184 -4.83 -2.55 -37.70
CA ASP A 184 -5.06 -1.99 -39.03
C ASP A 184 -4.61 -2.95 -40.14
N GLY A 185 -3.58 -3.76 -39.88
CA GLY A 185 -3.09 -4.78 -40.82
C GLY A 185 -3.82 -6.12 -40.78
N ALA A 186 -4.83 -6.30 -39.91
CA ALA A 186 -5.51 -7.59 -39.77
C ALA A 186 -6.54 -7.82 -40.87
N SER A 187 -6.50 -9.01 -41.50
CA SER A 187 -7.51 -9.45 -42.49
C SER A 187 -8.78 -10.01 -41.85
N GLU A 188 -8.75 -10.29 -40.55
CA GLU A 188 -9.86 -10.86 -39.78
C GLU A 188 -10.15 -10.00 -38.54
N THR A 189 -11.30 -10.21 -37.90
CA THR A 189 -11.66 -9.52 -36.65
C THR A 189 -10.63 -9.80 -35.56
N VAL A 190 -9.97 -8.76 -35.07
CA VAL A 190 -9.09 -8.83 -33.90
C VAL A 190 -9.93 -8.91 -32.62
N ARG A 191 -9.64 -9.88 -31.77
CA ARG A 191 -10.24 -10.02 -30.44
C ARG A 191 -9.19 -9.70 -29.37
N ILE A 192 -9.54 -8.80 -28.45
CA ILE A 192 -8.71 -8.45 -27.30
C ILE A 192 -9.33 -9.11 -26.07
N GLY A 193 -8.57 -9.99 -25.42
CA GLY A 193 -8.97 -10.60 -24.15
C GLY A 193 -8.48 -9.77 -22.97
N VAL A 194 -9.37 -9.44 -22.04
CA VAL A 194 -9.04 -8.82 -20.75
C VAL A 194 -9.20 -9.89 -19.67
N VAL A 195 -8.12 -10.17 -18.95
CA VAL A 195 -8.11 -11.18 -17.86
C VAL A 195 -8.05 -10.43 -16.54
N ALA A 196 -9.12 -10.53 -15.76
CA ALA A 196 -9.21 -9.97 -14.41
C ALA A 196 -8.76 -11.01 -13.37
N GLN A 197 -8.13 -10.55 -12.28
CA GLN A 197 -7.71 -11.41 -11.16
C GLN A 197 -8.90 -12.02 -10.42
N GLU A 198 -9.98 -11.24 -10.22
CA GLU A 198 -11.21 -11.64 -9.53
C GLU A 198 -12.38 -10.75 -9.99
N SER A 199 -13.62 -11.11 -9.62
CA SER A 199 -14.85 -10.47 -10.15
C SER A 199 -15.60 -9.59 -9.15
N ASN A 200 -15.25 -9.61 -7.87
CA ASN A 200 -15.99 -8.96 -6.79
C ASN A 200 -15.35 -7.66 -6.29
N SER A 201 -14.03 -7.49 -6.44
CA SER A 201 -13.36 -6.24 -6.08
C SER A 201 -13.70 -5.13 -7.07
N GLN A 202 -14.32 -4.04 -6.60
CA GLN A 202 -14.70 -2.92 -7.47
C GLN A 202 -13.51 -2.32 -8.21
N SER A 203 -12.31 -2.30 -7.61
CA SER A 203 -11.15 -1.74 -8.29
C SER A 203 -10.80 -2.49 -9.57
N ILE A 204 -10.99 -3.81 -9.58
CA ILE A 204 -10.74 -4.67 -10.73
C ILE A 204 -11.91 -4.58 -11.73
N VAL A 205 -13.14 -4.57 -11.23
CA VAL A 205 -14.34 -4.42 -12.07
C VAL A 205 -14.31 -3.09 -12.84
N GLU A 206 -13.99 -1.99 -12.16
CA GLU A 206 -13.93 -0.66 -12.79
C GLU A 206 -12.78 -0.54 -13.81
N ARG A 207 -11.59 -1.10 -13.51
CA ARG A 207 -10.48 -1.15 -14.49
C ARG A 207 -10.82 -1.97 -15.73
N THR A 208 -11.61 -3.03 -15.58
CA THR A 208 -12.02 -3.88 -16.71
C THR A 208 -13.06 -3.19 -17.60
N LYS A 209 -13.88 -2.30 -17.01
CA LYS A 209 -14.91 -1.54 -17.74
C LYS A 209 -14.37 -0.31 -18.47
N GLY A 210 -13.29 0.29 -17.97
CA GLY A 210 -12.64 1.47 -18.57
C GLY A 210 -11.80 1.11 -19.77
#